data_AF-A0A7K2JUK1-F1
#
_entry.id   AF-A0A7K2JUK1-F1
#
_cell.length_a   1.000
_cell.length_b   1.000
_cell.length_c   1.000
_cell.angle_alpha   90.00
_cell.angle_beta   90.00
_cell.angle_gamma   90.00
#
_symmetry.space_group_name_H-M   'P 1'
#
loop_
_entity.id
_entity.type
_entity.pdbx_description
1 polymer ?
#
loop_
_entity_poly.entity_id
_entity_poly.type
_entity_poly.pdbx_seq_one_letter_code
_entity_poly.pdbx_strand_id
1 'polypeptide(L)'
;MRWGNRSVWVRCTAAVYMVGFLEGTGAHAYFLVTGGLHAYDYAPVPVQLLLHMLLLLDPLAALMILRASPRGPLLAAVVMLADLVSNWNVAWSSVMTHPTALLRPVGLLPITLFGLFVLLTALPLRRALVSDGNVGAGATSPAEAG
;
A
#
# COMPACT_ATOMS: atom_id res chain seq x y z
N MET A 1 0.44 -6.14 22.32
CA MET A 1 0.51 -5.68 20.91
C MET A 1 0.26 -6.87 19.98
N ARG A 2 -0.63 -6.76 18.98
CA ARG A 2 -1.06 -7.85 18.06
C ARG A 2 0.03 -8.47 17.16
N TRP A 3 1.29 -8.07 17.35
CA TRP A 3 2.43 -8.43 16.50
C TRP A 3 3.45 -9.36 17.17
N GLY A 4 3.44 -9.48 18.50
CA GLY A 4 4.53 -10.09 19.27
C GLY A 4 4.87 -11.54 18.89
N ASN A 5 3.87 -12.33 18.51
CA ASN A 5 4.05 -13.76 18.17
C ASN A 5 4.10 -14.02 16.66
N ARG A 6 4.08 -12.98 15.81
CA ARG A 6 4.08 -13.17 14.36
C ARG A 6 5.49 -13.45 13.84
N SER A 7 5.57 -14.27 12.79
CA SER A 7 6.86 -14.57 12.16
C SER A 7 7.58 -13.30 11.69
N VAL A 8 8.91 -13.35 11.63
CA VAL A 8 9.73 -12.21 11.21
C VAL A 8 9.32 -11.74 9.81
N TRP A 9 9.08 -12.66 8.87
CA TRP A 9 8.64 -12.33 7.52
C TRP A 9 7.30 -11.55 7.49
N VAL A 10 6.32 -11.91 8.32
CA VAL A 10 5.04 -11.18 8.40
C VAL A 10 5.27 -9.74 8.87
N ARG A 11 6.11 -9.58 9.91
CA ARG A 11 6.44 -8.26 10.47
C ARG A 11 7.22 -7.40 9.48
N CYS A 12 8.21 -7.97 8.80
CA CYS A 12 8.99 -7.26 7.79
C CYS A 12 8.11 -6.85 6.60
N THR A 13 7.27 -7.75 6.09
CA THR A 13 6.33 -7.43 5.00
C THR A 13 5.38 -6.32 5.40
N ALA A 14 4.79 -6.39 6.60
CA ALA A 14 3.93 -5.33 7.11
C ALA A 14 4.67 -3.98 7.27
N ALA A 15 5.92 -4.00 7.72
CA ALA A 15 6.74 -2.80 7.82
C ALA A 15 7.01 -2.17 6.45
N VAL A 16 7.33 -2.98 5.43
CA VAL A 16 7.50 -2.49 4.05
C VAL A 16 6.22 -1.85 3.52
N TYR A 17 5.04 -2.46 3.77
CA TYR A 17 3.76 -1.83 3.41
C TYR A 17 3.61 -0.47 4.09
N MET A 18 3.76 -0.41 5.40
CA MET A 18 3.58 0.85 6.15
C MET A 18 4.52 1.94 5.66
N VAL A 19 5.80 1.63 5.48
CA VAL A 19 6.79 2.62 5.00
C VAL A 19 6.44 3.11 3.60
N GLY A 20 6.14 2.21 2.66
CA GLY A 20 5.83 2.59 1.28
C GLY A 20 4.54 3.42 1.17
N PHE A 21 3.47 3.05 1.87
CA PHE A 21 2.23 3.86 1.88
C PHE A 21 2.43 5.22 2.56
N LEU A 22 3.18 5.29 3.66
CA LEU A 22 3.45 6.58 4.31
C LEU A 22 4.38 7.48 3.48
N GLU A 23 5.31 6.88 2.75
CA GLU A 23 6.15 7.61 1.78
C GLU A 23 5.33 8.15 0.62
N GLY A 24 4.43 7.33 0.03
CA GLY A 24 3.44 7.78 -0.97
C GLY A 24 2.55 8.91 -0.45
N THR A 25 2.03 8.78 0.78
CA THR A 25 1.28 9.86 1.44
C THR A 25 2.09 11.16 1.48
N GLY A 26 3.37 11.06 1.86
CA GLY A 26 4.28 12.20 1.93
C GLY A 26 4.49 12.85 0.56
N ALA A 27 4.63 12.05 -0.50
CA ALA A 27 4.75 12.53 -1.87
C ALA A 27 3.47 13.28 -2.31
N HIS A 28 2.29 12.70 -2.09
CA HIS A 28 1.03 13.36 -2.43
C HIS A 28 0.77 14.63 -1.61
N ALA A 29 1.13 14.62 -0.33
CA ALA A 29 1.08 15.81 0.52
C ALA A 29 2.01 16.91 0.00
N TYR A 30 3.24 16.57 -0.39
CA TYR A 30 4.19 17.50 -0.96
C TYR A 30 3.65 18.14 -2.26
N PHE A 31 3.10 17.33 -3.18
CA PHE A 31 2.49 17.84 -4.41
C PHE A 31 1.29 18.73 -4.14
N LEU A 32 0.41 18.36 -3.20
CA LEU A 32 -0.73 19.19 -2.82
C LEU A 32 -0.30 20.53 -2.19
N VAL A 33 0.72 20.53 -1.32
CA VAL A 33 1.23 21.74 -0.68
C VAL A 33 1.90 22.68 -1.69
N THR A 34 2.58 22.13 -2.70
CA THR A 34 3.34 22.92 -3.68
C THR A 34 2.53 23.34 -4.91
N GLY A 35 1.57 22.52 -5.35
CA GLY A 35 0.75 22.75 -6.54
C GLY A 35 -0.73 23.02 -6.26
N GLY A 36 -1.20 22.87 -5.02
CA GLY A 36 -2.61 23.00 -4.67
C GLY A 36 -3.47 21.96 -5.39
N LEU A 37 -4.72 22.33 -5.71
CA LEU A 37 -5.65 21.46 -6.46
C LEU A 37 -5.15 21.16 -7.90
N HIS A 38 -4.23 21.98 -8.42
CA HIS A 38 -3.66 21.86 -9.75
C HIS A 38 -2.42 20.97 -9.80
N ALA A 39 -2.06 20.33 -8.69
CA ALA A 39 -0.87 19.48 -8.57
C ALA A 39 -0.78 18.38 -9.65
N TYR A 40 -1.91 17.95 -10.20
CA TYR A 40 -2.01 16.87 -11.17
C TYR A 40 -2.68 17.28 -12.49
N ASP A 41 -2.70 18.58 -12.84
CA ASP A 41 -3.39 19.09 -14.05
C ASP A 41 -2.93 18.45 -15.37
N TYR A 42 -1.74 17.85 -15.37
CA TYR A 42 -1.20 17.09 -16.50
C TYR A 42 -1.96 15.77 -16.76
N ALA A 43 -2.78 15.29 -15.81
CA ALA A 43 -3.47 14.01 -15.89
C ALA A 43 -4.98 14.18 -16.17
N PRO A 44 -5.66 13.16 -16.72
CA PRO A 44 -7.12 13.17 -16.83
C PRO A 44 -7.81 13.27 -15.45
N VAL A 45 -8.96 13.94 -15.39
CA VAL A 45 -9.69 14.19 -14.12
C VAL A 45 -9.84 12.97 -13.20
N PRO A 46 -10.19 11.76 -13.68
CA PRO A 46 -10.28 10.59 -12.80
C PRO A 46 -8.96 10.24 -12.10
N VAL A 47 -7.83 10.39 -12.81
CA VAL A 47 -6.49 10.17 -12.26
C VAL A 47 -6.16 11.25 -11.22
N GLN A 48 -6.48 12.52 -11.51
CA GLN A 48 -6.27 13.59 -10.55
C GLN A 48 -7.01 13.34 -9.24
N LEU A 49 -8.28 12.96 -9.31
CA LEU A 49 -9.10 12.66 -8.14
C LEU A 49 -8.52 11.50 -7.34
N LEU A 50 -8.08 10.44 -8.01
CA LEU A 50 -7.42 9.32 -7.35
C LEU A 50 -6.15 9.78 -6.63
N LEU A 51 -5.25 10.50 -7.31
CA LEU A 51 -3.98 10.96 -6.74
C LEU A 51 -4.19 11.88 -5.51
N HIS A 52 -5.26 12.69 -5.50
CA HIS A 52 -5.66 13.43 -4.31
C HIS A 52 -6.20 12.52 -3.21
N MET A 53 -7.04 11.52 -3.55
CA MET A 53 -7.60 10.57 -2.60
C MET A 53 -6.53 9.68 -1.93
N LEU A 54 -5.36 9.48 -2.56
CA LEU A 54 -4.25 8.74 -1.96
C LEU A 54 -3.76 9.36 -0.65
N LEU A 55 -3.93 10.67 -0.47
CA LEU A 55 -3.67 11.34 0.82
C LEU A 55 -4.49 10.75 1.99
N LEU A 56 -5.63 10.13 1.70
CA LEU A 56 -6.49 9.44 2.67
C LEU A 56 -6.35 7.92 2.58
N LEU A 57 -6.26 7.36 1.37
CA LEU A 57 -6.22 5.92 1.15
C LEU A 57 -4.91 5.29 1.64
N ASP A 58 -3.78 5.98 1.48
CA ASP A 58 -2.48 5.44 1.88
C ASP A 58 -2.34 5.34 3.41
N PRO A 59 -2.66 6.38 4.21
CA PRO A 59 -2.68 6.26 5.66
C PRO A 59 -3.71 5.22 6.14
N LEU A 60 -4.84 5.08 5.46
CA LEU A 60 -5.83 4.07 5.78
C LEU A 60 -5.27 2.66 5.56
N ALA A 61 -4.61 2.42 4.43
CA ALA A 61 -3.94 1.15 4.15
C ALA A 61 -2.87 0.85 5.21
N ALA A 62 -1.99 1.82 5.50
CA ALA A 62 -0.96 1.70 6.53
C ALA A 62 -1.57 1.41 7.92
N LEU A 63 -2.65 2.10 8.30
CA LEU A 63 -3.36 1.89 9.57
C LEU A 63 -3.99 0.50 9.65
N MET A 64 -4.62 0.02 8.57
CA MET A 64 -5.19 -1.33 8.55
C MET A 64 -4.10 -2.39 8.68
N ILE A 65 -2.96 -2.19 8.03
CA ILE A 65 -1.78 -3.03 8.20
C ILE A 65 -1.32 -2.97 9.65
N LEU A 66 -1.07 -1.80 10.22
CA LEU A 66 -0.64 -1.61 11.62
C LEU A 66 -1.54 -2.31 12.64
N ARG A 67 -2.86 -2.32 12.40
CA ARG A 67 -3.85 -3.02 13.25
C ARG A 67 -3.86 -4.54 13.05
N ALA A 68 -2.97 -5.05 12.21
CA ALA A 68 -2.89 -6.44 11.76
C ALA A 68 -4.25 -6.95 11.24
N SER A 69 -4.97 -6.08 10.51
CA SER A 69 -6.28 -6.40 9.95
C SER A 69 -6.14 -7.30 8.72
N PRO A 70 -6.82 -8.46 8.64
CA PRO A 70 -6.79 -9.32 7.45
C PRO A 70 -7.31 -8.65 6.17
N ARG A 71 -8.09 -7.57 6.30
CA ARG A 71 -8.58 -6.78 5.15
C ARG A 71 -7.55 -5.78 4.64
N GLY A 72 -6.56 -5.41 5.47
CA GLY A 72 -5.53 -4.43 5.13
C GLY A 72 -4.74 -4.76 3.88
N PRO A 73 -4.19 -5.99 3.72
CA PRO A 73 -3.41 -6.33 2.53
C PRO A 73 -4.20 -6.26 1.22
N LEU A 74 -5.50 -6.55 1.24
CA LEU A 74 -6.36 -6.44 0.05
C LEU A 74 -6.66 -4.99 -0.30
N LEU A 75 -6.97 -4.15 0.69
CA LEU A 75 -7.14 -2.72 0.46
C LEU A 75 -5.86 -2.13 -0.12
N ALA A 76 -4.71 -2.43 0.50
CA ALA A 76 -3.40 -2.01 0.03
C ALA A 76 -3.16 -2.44 -1.43
N ALA A 77 -3.47 -3.69 -1.80
CA ALA A 77 -3.34 -4.13 -3.18
C ALA A 77 -4.21 -3.36 -4.18
N VAL A 78 -5.45 -3.04 -3.81
CA VAL A 78 -6.37 -2.26 -4.66
C VAL A 78 -5.87 -0.82 -4.84
N VAL A 79 -5.50 -0.17 -3.73
CA VAL A 79 -4.96 1.20 -3.75
C VAL A 79 -3.69 1.25 -4.60
N MET A 80 -2.77 0.33 -4.35
CA MET A 80 -1.50 0.25 -5.06
C MET A 80 -1.67 -0.05 -6.55
N LEU A 81 -2.61 -0.92 -6.93
CA LEU A 81 -2.90 -1.18 -8.34
C LEU A 81 -3.40 0.07 -9.04
N ALA A 82 -4.34 0.79 -8.43
CA ALA A 82 -4.92 2.00 -9.00
C ALA A 82 -3.85 3.11 -9.15
N ASP A 83 -3.01 3.29 -8.13
CA ASP A 83 -1.91 4.24 -8.13
C ASP A 83 -0.85 3.90 -9.19
N LEU A 84 -0.43 2.63 -9.24
CA LEU A 84 0.53 2.14 -10.23
C LEU A 84 0.03 2.33 -11.66
N VAL A 85 -1.22 1.94 -11.96
CA VAL A 85 -1.82 2.13 -13.29
C VAL A 85 -1.88 3.60 -13.67
N SER A 86 -2.22 4.47 -12.72
CA SER A 86 -2.31 5.92 -12.96
C SER A 86 -0.96 6.53 -13.28
N ASN A 87 0.07 6.19 -12.50
CA ASN A 87 1.44 6.65 -12.73
C ASN A 87 1.99 6.16 -14.08
N TRP A 88 1.77 4.87 -14.41
CA TRP A 88 2.17 4.33 -15.71
C TRP A 88 1.41 4.97 -16.87
N ASN A 89 0.11 5.25 -16.73
CA ASN A 89 -0.69 5.89 -17.76
C ASN A 89 -0.17 7.30 -18.08
N VAL A 90 0.06 8.11 -17.06
CA VAL A 90 0.61 9.48 -17.20
C VAL A 90 1.98 9.44 -17.85
N ALA A 91 2.85 8.53 -17.41
CA ALA A 91 4.25 8.54 -17.81
C ALA A 91 4.53 7.74 -19.09
N TRP A 92 3.55 7.04 -19.66
CA TRP A 92 3.72 6.14 -20.80
C TRP A 92 4.45 6.79 -21.99
N SER A 93 4.01 7.99 -22.39
CA SER A 93 4.62 8.72 -23.51
C SER A 93 6.07 9.13 -23.22
N SER A 94 6.37 9.54 -21.99
CA SER A 94 7.72 9.88 -21.56
C SER A 94 8.64 8.66 -21.54
N VAL A 95 8.14 7.51 -21.07
CA VAL A 95 8.89 6.25 -21.05
C VAL A 95 9.18 5.76 -22.48
N MET A 96 8.21 5.86 -23.39
CA MET A 96 8.39 5.44 -24.78
C MET A 96 9.38 6.32 -25.55
N THR A 97 9.46 7.61 -25.20
CA THR A 97 10.45 8.53 -25.81
C THR A 97 11.83 8.42 -25.17
N HIS A 98 11.89 8.19 -23.85
CA HIS A 98 13.13 8.14 -23.08
C HIS A 98 13.07 6.99 -22.06
N PRO A 99 13.44 5.75 -22.44
CA PRO A 99 13.33 4.58 -21.57
C PRO A 99 14.12 4.69 -20.26
N THR A 100 15.22 5.46 -20.26
CA THR A 100 16.03 5.73 -19.07
C THR A 100 15.29 6.53 -17.99
N ALA A 101 14.14 7.14 -18.30
CA ALA A 101 13.25 7.74 -17.31
C ALA A 101 12.79 6.72 -16.25
N LEU A 102 12.70 5.43 -16.63
CA LEU A 102 12.40 4.33 -15.71
C LEU A 102 13.53 3.99 -14.74
N LEU A 103 14.75 4.51 -14.94
CA LEU A 103 15.89 4.19 -14.08
C LEU A 103 16.14 5.26 -13.01
N ARG A 104 15.30 6.30 -12.97
CA ARG A 104 15.41 7.33 -11.95
C ARG A 104 15.07 6.73 -10.59
N PRO A 105 15.81 7.08 -9.52
CA PRO A 105 15.57 6.57 -8.17
C PRO A 105 14.27 7.11 -7.55
N VAL A 106 13.60 8.03 -8.23
CA VAL A 106 12.33 8.65 -7.84
C VAL A 106 11.31 8.50 -8.97
N GLY A 107 10.02 8.45 -8.62
CA GLY A 107 8.92 8.31 -9.58
C GLY A 107 8.63 6.86 -9.94
N LEU A 108 8.64 6.53 -11.24
CA LEU A 108 8.11 5.28 -11.78
C LEU A 108 8.81 3.99 -11.29
N LEU A 109 10.12 4.02 -11.07
CA LEU A 109 10.86 2.84 -10.62
C LEU A 109 10.45 2.37 -9.21
N PRO A 110 10.57 3.21 -8.16
CA PRO A 110 10.24 2.80 -6.81
C PRO A 110 8.77 2.38 -6.67
N ILE A 111 7.83 3.13 -7.26
CA ILE A 111 6.41 2.76 -7.24
C ILE A 111 6.14 1.42 -7.95
N THR A 112 6.86 1.12 -9.05
CA THR A 112 6.72 -0.17 -9.73
C THR A 112 7.24 -1.32 -8.87
N LEU A 113 8.42 -1.17 -8.26
CA LEU A 113 8.99 -2.20 -7.38
C LEU A 113 8.12 -2.43 -6.14
N PHE A 114 7.66 -1.35 -5.51
CA PHE A 114 6.77 -1.43 -4.36
C PHE A 114 5.41 -2.02 -4.75
N GLY A 115 4.86 -1.63 -5.90
CA GLY A 115 3.63 -2.15 -6.44
C GLY A 115 3.68 -3.65 -6.69
N LEU A 116 4.73 -4.12 -7.36
CA LEU A 116 4.94 -5.56 -7.55
C LEU A 116 5.05 -6.30 -6.21
N PHE A 117 5.81 -5.74 -5.26
CA PHE A 117 5.93 -6.33 -3.93
C PHE A 117 4.57 -6.46 -3.24
N VAL A 118 3.77 -5.40 -3.20
CA VAL A 118 2.45 -5.40 -2.57
C VAL A 118 1.50 -6.38 -3.26
N LEU A 119 1.45 -6.39 -4.59
CA LEU A 119 0.55 -7.27 -5.33
C LEU A 119 0.90 -8.75 -5.14
N LEU A 120 2.18 -9.10 -5.14
CA LEU A 120 2.65 -10.47 -4.95
C LEU A 120 2.46 -10.96 -3.50
N THR A 121 2.57 -10.07 -2.51
CA THR A 121 2.54 -10.45 -1.10
C THR A 121 1.20 -10.25 -0.41
N ALA A 122 0.24 -9.55 -1.02
CA ALA A 122 -1.05 -9.22 -0.40
C ALA A 122 -1.84 -10.46 0.06
N LEU A 123 -2.00 -11.46 -0.80
CA LEU A 123 -2.74 -12.67 -0.47
C LEU A 123 -1.99 -13.55 0.57
N PRO A 124 -0.68 -13.83 0.41
CA PRO A 124 0.11 -14.48 1.46
C PRO A 124 0.01 -13.77 2.82
N LEU A 125 0.17 -12.44 2.84
CA LEU A 125 0.10 -11.65 4.06
C LEU A 125 -1.29 -11.73 4.69
N ARG A 126 -2.36 -11.59 3.90
CA ARG A 126 -3.74 -11.77 4.40
C ARG A 126 -3.93 -13.14 5.05
N ARG A 127 -3.49 -14.21 4.41
CA ARG A 127 -3.64 -15.58 4.94
C ARG A 127 -2.95 -15.71 6.29
N ALA A 128 -1.71 -15.23 6.41
CA ALA A 128 -0.99 -15.20 7.68
C ALA A 128 -1.71 -14.36 8.75
N LEU A 129 -2.31 -13.23 8.36
CA LEU A 129 -3.08 -12.39 9.28
C LEU A 129 -4.36 -13.07 9.80
N VAL A 130 -5.02 -13.90 8.98
CA VAL A 130 -6.21 -14.68 9.38
C VAL A 130 -5.82 -15.85 10.30
N SER A 131 -4.80 -16.63 9.95
CA SER A 131 -4.42 -17.84 10.68
C SER A 131 -4.10 -17.56 12.16
N ASP A 132 -3.39 -16.47 12.45
CA ASP A 132 -3.07 -16.09 13.83
C ASP A 132 -4.30 -15.62 14.64
N GLY A 133 -5.34 -15.12 13.96
CA GLY A 133 -6.60 -14.73 14.60
C GLY A 133 -7.40 -15.93 15.10
N ASN A 134 -7.31 -17.06 14.40
CA ASN A 134 -8.00 -18.29 14.77
C ASN A 134 -7.32 -19.01 15.95
N VAL A 135 -5.98 -19.00 16.00
CA VAL A 135 -5.21 -19.58 17.12
C VAL A 135 -5.51 -18.84 18.43
N GLY A 136 -5.67 -17.51 18.38
CA GLY A 136 -6.02 -16.72 19.56
C GLY A 136 -7.46 -16.93 20.07
N ALA A 137 -8.41 -17.27 19.18
CA ALA A 137 -9.81 -17.53 19.55
C ALA A 137 -10.05 -18.94 20.10
N GLY A 138 -9.26 -19.93 19.66
CA GLY A 138 -9.35 -21.31 20.18
C GLY A 138 -8.81 -21.49 21.60
N ALA A 139 -7.95 -20.58 22.07
CA ALA A 139 -7.35 -20.64 23.40
C ALA A 139 -8.28 -20.12 24.53
N THR A 140 -9.46 -19.59 24.21
CA THR A 140 -10.41 -19.01 25.19
C THR A 140 -11.65 -19.87 25.41
N SER A 141 -11.56 -21.19 25.27
CA SER A 141 -12.64 -22.09 25.74
C SER A 141 -12.23 -22.74 27.06
N PRO A 142 -12.69 -22.24 28.22
CA PRO A 142 -12.57 -22.99 29.47
C PRO A 142 -13.54 -24.17 29.42
N ALA A 143 -13.08 -25.29 29.96
CA ALA A 143 -13.89 -26.47 30.24
C ALA A 143 -15.07 -26.11 31.17
N GLU A 144 -16.29 -26.38 30.74
CA GLU A 144 -17.35 -26.75 31.67
C GLU A 144 -17.43 -28.28 31.70
N ALA A 145 -16.80 -28.84 32.72
CA ALA A 145 -17.06 -30.17 33.22
C ALA A 145 -17.71 -29.99 34.60
N GLY A 146 -18.86 -30.62 34.82
CA GLY A 146 -19.55 -30.65 36.11
C GLY A 146 -21.06 -30.64 35.97
#